data_AF-A0A1M3P322-F1
#
_entry.id   AF-A0A1M3P322-F1
#
_cell.length_a   1.000
_cell.length_b   1.000
_cell.length_c   1.000
_cell.angle_alpha   90.00
_cell.angle_beta   90.00
_cell.angle_gamma   90.00
#
_symmetry.space_group_name_H-M   'P 1'
#
loop_
_entity.id
_entity.type
_entity.pdbx_description
1 polymer ?
#
loop_
_entity_poly.entity_id
_entity_poly.type
_entity_poly.pdbx_seq_one_letter_code
_entity_poly.pdbx_strand_id
1 'polypeptide(L)' 'MTMLIDLNALADFVETTLDYSPEYEDDAFAFDFEGARIYCERKRHCFDLYVGKDCLQLPR' A
#
# COMPACT_ATOMS: atom_id res chain seq x y z
N MET A 1 -12.39 -14.32 -11.34
CA MET A 1 -12.20 -12.90 -11.73
C MET A 1 -10.86 -12.48 -11.17
N THR A 2 -9.85 -12.38 -12.02
CA THR A 2 -8.53 -11.88 -11.61
C THR A 2 -8.69 -10.37 -11.48
N MET A 3 -8.73 -9.87 -10.23
CA MET A 3 -8.73 -8.43 -9.99
C MET A 3 -7.37 -7.90 -10.43
N LEU A 4 -7.32 -7.34 -11.64
CA LEU A 4 -6.17 -6.61 -12.16
C LEU A 4 -6.20 -5.24 -11.51
N ILE A 5 -5.63 -5.12 -10.32
CA ILE A 5 -5.43 -3.82 -9.69
C ILE A 5 -4.40 -3.07 -10.51
N ASP A 6 -4.71 -1.85 -10.92
CA ASP A 6 -3.70 -1.03 -11.59
C ASP A 6 -2.65 -0.58 -10.57
N LEU A 7 -1.45 -1.14 -10.69
CA LEU A 7 -0.38 -0.90 -9.72
C LEU A 7 0.10 0.55 -9.74
N ASN A 8 -0.03 1.26 -10.86
CA ASN A 8 0.32 2.68 -10.93
C ASN A 8 -0.73 3.53 -10.20
N ALA A 9 -2.01 3.24 -10.40
CA ALA A 9 -3.09 3.90 -9.67
C ALA A 9 -3.01 3.62 -8.16
N LEU A 10 -2.62 2.40 -7.77
CA LEU A 10 -2.37 2.06 -6.38
C LEU A 10 -1.19 2.85 -5.81
N ALA A 11 -0.08 2.98 -6.54
CA ALA A 11 1.07 3.76 -6.10
C ALA A 11 0.74 5.25 -5.94
N ASP A 12 -0.03 5.83 -6.87
CA ASP A 12 -0.49 7.23 -6.80
C ASP A 12 -1.45 7.45 -5.62
N PHE A 13 -2.37 6.52 -5.38
CA PHE A 13 -3.26 6.56 -4.21
C PHE A 13 -2.48 6.49 -2.91
N VAL A 14 -1.47 5.61 -2.84
CA VAL A 14 -0.57 5.45 -1.70
C VAL A 14 0.21 6.74 -1.46
N GLU A 15 0.79 7.35 -2.51
CA GLU A 15 1.54 8.62 -2.41
C GLU A 15 0.65 9.78 -1.95
N THR A 16 -0.59 9.85 -2.45
CA THR A 16 -1.51 10.96 -2.16
C THR A 16 -2.29 10.81 -0.86
N THR A 17 -2.55 9.58 -0.43
CA THR A 17 -3.43 9.27 0.72
C THR A 17 -2.63 8.88 1.96
N LEU A 18 -1.46 8.25 1.82
CA LEU A 18 -0.64 7.88 2.97
C LEU A 18 0.21 9.07 3.41
N ASP A 19 -0.11 9.63 4.57
CA ASP A 19 0.74 10.63 5.21
C ASP A 19 2.16 10.09 5.45
N TYR A 20 3.16 10.82 4.92
CA TYR A 20 4.59 10.51 5.07
C TYR A 20 5.12 10.76 6.49
N SER A 21 4.26 11.07 7.47
CA SER A 21 4.70 11.50 8.79
C SER A 21 5.66 10.49 9.43
N PRO A 22 6.88 10.91 9.81
CA PRO A 22 7.90 10.05 10.42
C PRO A 22 7.50 9.55 11.81
N GLU A 23 6.42 10.11 12.38
CA GLU A 23 5.87 9.76 13.69
C GLU A 23 5.12 8.41 13.69
N TYR A 24 4.80 7.86 12.52
CA TYR A 24 4.09 6.58 12.33
C TYR A 24 5.03 5.46 11.86
N GLU A 25 6.32 5.50 12.27
CA GLU A 25 7.29 4.42 12.02
C GLU A 25 6.70 3.09 12.55
N ASP A 26 6.62 2.06 11.68
CA ASP A 26 6.09 0.71 11.96
C ASP A 26 4.56 0.56 12.12
N ASP A 27 3.76 1.43 11.50
CA ASP A 27 2.31 1.24 11.44
C ASP A 27 1.86 0.31 10.30
N ALA A 28 0.90 -0.57 10.56
CA ALA A 28 0.33 -1.48 9.58
C ALA A 28 -1.19 -1.37 9.56
N PHE A 29 -1.77 -1.19 8.37
CA PHE A 29 -3.21 -1.09 8.21
C PHE A 29 -3.68 -1.66 6.89
N ALA A 30 -4.99 -1.86 6.78
CA ALA A 30 -5.63 -2.34 5.57
C ALA A 30 -6.58 -1.30 5.02
N PHE A 31 -6.63 -1.20 3.69
CA PHE A 31 -7.60 -0.39 2.97
C PHE A 31 -8.18 -1.17 1.79
N ASP A 32 -9.38 -0.80 1.37
CA ASP A 32 -10.03 -1.39 0.21
C ASP A 32 -9.78 -0.48 -1.00
N PHE A 33 -9.22 -1.03 -2.07
CA PHE A 33 -8.93 -0.33 -3.32
C PHE A 33 -9.41 -1.16 -4.51
N GLU A 34 -10.20 -0.56 -5.40
CA GLU A 34 -10.82 -1.23 -6.55
C GLU A 34 -11.55 -2.55 -6.21
N GLY A 35 -12.13 -2.64 -5.01
CA GLY A 35 -12.82 -3.83 -4.53
C GLY A 35 -11.91 -4.96 -4.04
N ALA A 36 -10.60 -4.73 -3.97
CA ALA A 36 -9.62 -5.62 -3.36
C ALA A 36 -9.14 -5.04 -2.02
N ARG A 37 -8.98 -5.92 -1.03
CA ARG A 37 -8.41 -5.53 0.26
C ARG A 37 -6.89 -5.58 0.20
N ILE A 38 -6.26 -4.45 0.46
CA ILE A 38 -4.82 -4.25 0.42
C ILE A 38 -4.34 -4.00 1.84
N TYR A 39 -3.28 -4.71 2.25
CA TYR A 39 -2.62 -4.47 3.53
C TYR A 39 -1.33 -3.70 3.27
N CYS A 40 -1.15 -2.58 3.95
CA CYS A 40 0.03 -1.74 3.86
C CYS A 40 0.79 -1.79 5.19
N GLU A 41 2.07 -2.17 5.13
CA GLU A 41 3.02 -2.00 6.23
C GLU A 41 3.91 -0.80 5.91
N ARG A 42 3.87 0.22 6.78
CA ARG A 42 4.73 1.40 6.66
C ARG A 42 6.04 1.15 7.37
N LYS A 43 7.10 0.90 6.61
CA LYS A 43 8.46 0.78 7.14
C LYS A 43 9.22 2.09 7.00
N ARG A 44 10.32 2.22 7.73
CA ARG A 44 11.15 3.42 7.73
C ARG A 44 11.58 3.87 6.33
N HIS A 45 11.85 2.93 5.43
CA HIS A 45 12.42 3.20 4.09
C HIS A 45 11.54 2.72 2.92
N CYS A 46 10.42 2.03 3.19
CA CYS A 46 9.55 1.48 2.16
C CYS A 46 8.13 1.26 2.67
N PHE A 47 7.20 1.10 1.74
CA PHE A 47 5.84 0.64 2.00
C PHE A 47 5.68 -0.75 1.40
N ASP A 48 5.35 -1.74 2.23
CA ASP A 48 5.02 -3.08 1.74
C ASP A 48 3.50 -3.23 1.59
N LEU A 49 3.06 -3.44 0.36
CA LEU A 49 1.65 -3.60 0.00
C LEU A 49 1.37 -5.06 -0.32
N TYR A 50 0.59 -5.72 0.52
CA TYR A 50 0.11 -7.07 0.30
C TYR A 50 -1.24 -7.03 -0.39
N VAL A 51 -1.27 -7.54 -1.61
CA VAL A 51 -2.45 -7.68 -2.46
C VAL A 51 -2.72 -9.17 -2.63
N GLY A 52 -3.59 -9.73 -1.80
CA GLY A 52 -3.88 -11.16 -1.84
C GLY A 52 -2.67 -12.02 -1.46
N LYS A 53 -2.00 -12.61 -2.47
CA LYS A 53 -0.77 -13.40 -2.27
C LYS A 53 0.50 -12.67 -2.72
N ASP A 54 0.34 -11.56 -3.42
CA ASP A 54 1.42 -10.77 -3.96
C ASP A 54 1.85 -9.71 -2.94
N CYS A 55 3.15 -9.46 -2.83
CA CYS A 55 3.71 -8.39 -2.02
C CYS A 55 4.48 -7.43 -2.94
N LEU A 56 4.11 -6.16 -2.88
CA LEU A 56 4.66 -5.08 -3.68
C LEU A 56 5.34 -4.10 -2.74
N GLN A 57 6.65 -3.92 -2.93
CA GLN A 57 7.41 -2.95 -2.16
C GLN A 57 7.48 -1.65 -2.95
N LEU A 58 6.95 -0.56 -2.38
CA LEU A 58 7.13 0.78 -2.88
C LEU A 58 8.22 1.51 -2.10
N PRO A 59 9.06 2.31 -2.77
CA PRO A 59 9.94 3.24 -2.06
C PRO A 59 9.09 4.23 -1.27
N ARG A 60 9.62 4.67 -0.13
CA ARG A 60 9.00 5.76 0.62
C ARG A 60 9.12 7.06 -0.17
#